data_AF-A0A2I0N7E5-F1
#
_entry.id   AF-A0A2I0N7E5-F1
#
_cell.length_a   1.000
_cell.length_b   1.000
_cell.length_c   1.000
_cell.angle_alpha   90.00
_cell.angle_beta   90.00
_cell.angle_gamma   90.00
#
_symmetry.space_group_name_H-M   'P 1'
#
loop_
_entity.id
_entity.type
_entity.pdbx_description
1 polymer ?
#
loop_
_entity_poly.entity_id
_entity_poly.type
_entity_poly.pdbx_seq_one_letter_code
_entity_poly.pdbx_strand_id
1 'polypeptide(L)'
;MINYNPFGLIAKYRKFGFINKHGGIMRMVQAVVTLDEREDRVVNLVKAMFGLNNKSDAVRLIIDEYGKEVLEPELRPEFIEKMNARQKEPTVQVKDFKKHFGLS
;
A
#
# COMPACT_ATOMS: atom_id res chain seq x y z
N MET A 1 11.03 40.10 -5.75
CA MET A 1 10.78 38.66 -6.00
C MET A 1 9.99 38.11 -4.82
N ILE A 2 8.75 37.66 -5.05
CA ILE A 2 7.89 37.12 -4.00
C ILE A 2 8.30 35.65 -3.79
N ASN A 3 8.77 35.32 -2.59
CA ASN A 3 9.17 33.98 -2.20
C ASN A 3 7.90 33.15 -1.96
N TYR A 4 7.38 32.52 -3.02
CA TYR A 4 6.28 31.56 -2.90
C TYR A 4 6.81 30.31 -2.23
N ASN A 5 6.44 30.11 -0.95
CA ASN A 5 6.60 28.84 -0.26
C ASN A 5 5.45 27.91 -0.72
N PRO A 6 5.72 26.90 -1.58
CA PRO A 6 4.68 26.01 -2.11
C PRO A 6 4.08 25.08 -1.04
N PHE A 7 4.68 24.99 0.16
CA PHE A 7 4.24 24.10 1.22
C PHE A 7 3.00 24.60 1.98
N GLY A 8 2.73 25.91 1.97
CA GLY A 8 1.57 26.49 2.67
C GLY A 8 0.22 26.08 2.08
N LEU A 9 0.17 25.74 0.79
CA LEU A 9 -1.07 25.40 0.09
C LEU A 9 -1.48 23.93 0.27
N ILE A 10 -0.49 23.03 0.43
CA ILE A 10 -0.70 21.58 0.48
C ILE A 10 -1.31 21.15 1.81
N ALA A 11 -0.98 21.82 2.92
CA ALA A 11 -1.51 21.50 4.24
C ALA A 11 -3.04 21.66 4.36
N LYS A 12 -3.66 22.49 3.50
CA LYS A 12 -5.09 22.81 3.56
C LYS A 12 -6.00 21.69 3.03
N TYR A 13 -5.48 20.76 2.21
CA TYR A 13 -6.30 19.74 1.53
C TYR A 13 -6.27 18.34 2.18
N ARG A 14 -5.65 18.20 3.35
CA ARG A 14 -5.36 16.90 4.01
C ARG A 14 -6.54 16.32 4.82
N LYS A 15 -7.79 16.35 4.34
CA LYS A 15 -8.93 15.79 5.10
C LYS A 15 -10.08 15.18 4.28
N PHE A 16 -9.84 14.65 3.08
CA PHE A 16 -10.82 13.79 2.41
C PHE A 16 -10.40 12.31 2.54
N GLY A 17 -10.86 11.67 3.62
CA GLY A 17 -10.78 10.22 3.78
C GLY A 17 -11.94 9.56 3.05
N PHE A 18 -11.65 8.69 2.09
CA PHE A 18 -12.66 7.86 1.45
C PHE A 18 -13.01 6.69 2.37
N ILE A 19 -14.29 6.48 2.62
CA ILE A 19 -14.79 5.36 3.45
C ILE A 19 -15.01 4.16 2.53
N ASN A 20 -14.40 3.01 2.84
CA ASN A 20 -14.68 1.79 2.09
C ASN A 20 -16.08 1.24 2.44
N LYS A 21 -16.62 0.33 1.63
CA LYS A 21 -17.94 -0.30 1.83
C LYS A 21 -18.10 -1.08 3.16
N HIS A 22 -17.04 -1.21 3.95
CA HIS A 22 -17.00 -1.88 5.24
C HIS A 22 -16.73 -0.92 6.42
N GLY A 23 -16.82 0.41 6.20
CA GLY A 23 -16.65 1.41 7.25
C GLY A 23 -15.20 1.67 7.67
N GLY A 24 -14.23 1.13 6.94
CA GLY A 24 -12.80 1.40 7.13
C GLY A 24 -12.37 2.69 6.45
N ILE A 25 -11.59 3.52 7.15
CA ILE A 25 -10.96 4.71 6.58
C ILE A 25 -9.81 4.25 5.67
N MET A 26 -9.95 4.41 4.35
CA MET A 26 -8.81 4.25 3.45
C MET A 26 -7.86 5.44 3.66
N ARG A 27 -6.74 5.19 4.35
CA ARG A 27 -5.65 6.16 4.44
C ARG A 27 -4.84 6.12 3.15
N MET A 28 -5.28 6.87 2.14
CA MET A 28 -4.44 7.13 0.98
C MET A 28 -3.33 8.11 1.39
N VAL A 29 -2.08 7.69 1.23
CA VAL A 29 -0.91 8.53 1.51
C VAL A 29 -0.34 9.07 0.20
N GLN A 30 0.09 10.32 0.20
CA GLN A 30 0.78 10.96 -0.93
C GLN A 30 2.22 11.21 -0.53
N ALA A 31 3.15 10.88 -1.43
CA ALA A 31 4.57 11.15 -1.28
C ALA A 31 5.08 11.94 -2.50
N VAL A 32 5.95 12.90 -2.26
CA VAL A 32 6.72 13.58 -3.31
C VAL A 32 8.08 12.93 -3.33
N VAL A 33 8.48 12.42 -4.50
CA VAL A 33 9.80 11.80 -4.71
C VAL A 33 10.54 12.57 -5.79
N THR A 34 11.84 12.75 -5.60
CA THR A 34 12.73 13.29 -6.63
C THR A 34 13.37 12.12 -7.34
N LEU A 35 13.26 12.10 -8.67
CA LEU A 35 13.86 11.08 -9.52
C LEU A 35 14.98 11.70 -10.33
N ASP A 36 16.11 11.00 -10.46
CA ASP A 36 17.13 11.35 -11.43
C ASP A 36 16.68 11.01 -12.86
N GLU A 37 17.48 11.38 -13.87
CA GLU A 37 17.12 11.13 -15.27
C GLU A 37 16.96 9.64 -15.60
N ARG A 38 17.77 8.77 -14.99
CA ARG A 38 17.72 7.33 -15.24
C ARG A 38 16.43 6.76 -14.65
N GLU A 39 16.12 7.14 -13.42
CA GLU A 39 14.90 6.74 -12.71
C GLU A 39 13.64 7.22 -13.46
N ASP A 40 13.62 8.46 -13.93
CA ASP A 40 12.49 8.99 -14.72
C ASP A 40 12.28 8.21 -16.03
N ARG A 41 13.39 7.87 -16.71
CA ARG A 41 13.35 7.03 -17.92
C ARG A 41 12.77 5.66 -17.62
N VAL A 42 13.19 5.00 -16.54
CA VAL A 42 12.65 3.69 -16.13
C VAL A 42 11.15 3.79 -15.88
N VAL A 43 10.69 4.78 -15.10
CA VAL A 43 9.26 4.96 -14.82
C VAL A 43 8.45 5.22 -16.09
N ASN A 44 8.98 6.00 -17.04
CA ASN A 44 8.32 6.24 -18.32
C ASN A 44 8.22 4.98 -19.20
N LEU A 45 9.27 4.15 -19.22
CA LEU A 45 9.26 2.89 -19.96
C LEU A 45 8.21 1.93 -19.38
N VAL A 46 8.17 1.76 -18.06
CA VAL A 46 7.13 0.95 -17.40
C VAL A 46 5.74 1.50 -17.70
N LYS A 47 5.55 2.81 -17.59
CA LYS A 47 4.28 3.47 -17.94
C LYS A 47 3.84 3.11 -19.37
N ALA A 48 4.76 3.19 -20.34
CA ALA A 48 4.48 2.89 -21.74
C ALA A 48 4.19 1.40 -21.98
N MET A 49 5.01 0.50 -21.41
CA MET A 49 4.87 -0.95 -21.56
C MET A 49 3.50 -1.47 -21.09
N PHE A 50 2.99 -0.91 -20.00
CA PHE A 50 1.72 -1.33 -19.39
C PHE A 50 0.54 -0.42 -19.76
N GLY A 51 0.72 0.54 -20.68
CA GLY A 51 -0.36 1.42 -21.14
C GLY A 51 -0.95 2.31 -20.04
N LEU A 52 -0.14 2.73 -19.06
CA LEU A 52 -0.61 3.46 -17.88
C LEU A 52 -0.77 4.96 -18.17
N ASN A 53 -1.77 5.58 -17.54
CA ASN A 53 -2.14 6.97 -17.81
C ASN A 53 -1.14 7.99 -17.22
N ASN A 54 -0.50 7.67 -16.10
CA ASN A 54 0.41 8.60 -15.40
C ASN A 54 1.59 7.87 -14.74
N LYS A 55 2.62 8.64 -14.38
CA LYS A 55 3.83 8.13 -13.73
C LYS A 55 3.57 7.54 -12.34
N SER A 56 2.59 8.07 -11.60
CA SER A 56 2.24 7.57 -10.27
C SER A 56 1.69 6.15 -10.30
N ASP A 57 0.89 5.82 -11.32
CA ASP A 57 0.40 4.45 -11.52
C ASP A 57 1.54 3.50 -11.87
N ALA A 58 2.52 3.94 -12.67
CA ALA A 58 3.72 3.16 -12.98
C ALA A 58 4.58 2.91 -11.73
N VAL A 59 4.79 3.93 -10.90
CA VAL A 59 5.49 3.77 -9.62
C VAL A 59 4.75 2.81 -8.70
N ARG A 60 3.41 2.87 -8.64
CA ARG A 60 2.62 1.92 -7.84
C ARG A 60 2.81 0.47 -8.32
N LEU A 61 2.82 0.25 -9.64
CA LEU A 61 3.07 -1.07 -10.21
C LEU A 61 4.48 -1.58 -9.86
N ILE A 62 5.49 -0.73 -9.99
CA ILE A 62 6.89 -1.09 -9.64
C ILE A 62 6.98 -1.49 -8.16
N ILE A 63 6.37 -0.71 -7.26
CA ILE A 63 6.37 -1.00 -5.82
C ILE A 63 5.66 -2.32 -5.52
N ASP A 64 4.50 -2.57 -6.16
CA ASP A 64 3.75 -3.81 -5.96
C ASP A 64 4.56 -5.02 -6.41
N GLU A 65 5.19 -4.95 -7.59
CA GLU A 65 5.98 -6.05 -8.13
C GLU A 65 7.24 -6.30 -7.29
N TYR A 66 7.98 -5.24 -6.94
CA TYR A 66 9.13 -5.34 -6.04
C TYR A 66 8.72 -5.87 -4.65
N GLY A 67 7.57 -5.44 -4.14
CA GLY A 67 7.01 -5.91 -2.88
C GLY A 67 6.70 -7.42 -2.91
N LYS A 68 6.29 -7.98 -4.04
CA LYS A 68 6.09 -9.43 -4.17
C LYS A 68 7.39 -10.22 -4.10
N GLU A 69 8.48 -9.66 -4.62
CA GLU A 69 9.79 -10.33 -4.63
C GLU A 69 10.54 -10.16 -3.30
N VAL A 70 10.40 -9.00 -2.65
CA VAL A 70 11.22 -8.63 -1.48
C VAL A 70 10.50 -8.82 -0.15
N LEU A 71 9.17 -8.69 -0.10
CA LEU A 71 8.45 -8.93 1.16
C LEU A 71 8.20 -10.42 1.34
N GLU A 72 8.81 -10.98 2.40
CA GLU A 72 8.39 -12.25 2.96
C GLU A 72 6.86 -12.21 3.23
N PRO A 73 6.13 -13.33 3.07
CA PRO A 73 4.68 -13.37 3.20
C PRO A 73 4.13 -12.69 4.46
N GLU A 74 4.88 -12.75 5.55
CA GLU A 74 4.51 -12.20 6.86
C GLU A 74 4.59 -10.67 6.94
N LEU A 75 5.35 -10.02 6.05
CA LEU A 75 5.54 -8.57 6.02
C LEU A 75 4.65 -7.87 4.98
N ARG A 76 3.82 -8.65 4.27
CA ARG A 76 2.89 -8.09 3.29
C ARG A 76 1.79 -7.31 4.01
N PRO A 77 1.39 -6.13 3.50
CA PRO A 77 0.34 -5.32 4.12
C PRO A 77 -0.96 -6.11 4.37
N GLU A 78 -1.36 -6.95 3.42
CA GLU A 78 -2.55 -7.81 3.54
C GLU A 78 -2.44 -8.84 4.67
N PHE A 79 -1.23 -9.37 4.93
CA PHE A 79 -1.00 -10.31 6.01
C PHE A 79 -1.11 -9.60 7.36
N ILE A 80 -0.53 -8.41 7.48
CA ILE A 80 -0.64 -7.56 8.67
C ILE A 80 -2.11 -7.22 8.95
N GLU A 81 -2.89 -6.87 7.92
CA GLU A 81 -4.33 -6.63 8.06
C GLU A 81 -5.09 -7.87 8.55
N LYS A 82 -4.82 -9.05 7.97
CA LYS A 82 -5.42 -10.33 8.41
C LYS A 82 -5.05 -10.66 9.86
N MET A 83 -3.80 -10.46 10.26
CA MET A 83 -3.35 -10.71 11.64
C MET A 83 -4.01 -9.76 12.63
N ASN A 84 -4.09 -8.47 12.30
CA ASN A 84 -4.79 -7.48 13.13
C ASN A 84 -6.29 -7.77 13.27
N ALA A 85 -6.92 -8.34 12.24
CA ALA A 85 -8.30 -8.81 12.32
C ALA A 85 -8.41 -10.02 13.27
N ARG A 86 -7.56 -11.04 13.10
CA ARG A 86 -7.56 -12.25 13.92
C ARG A 86 -7.23 -12.01 15.39
N GLN A 87 -6.38 -11.03 15.71
CA GLN A 87 -6.09 -10.66 17.10
C GLN A 87 -7.33 -10.18 17.87
N LYS A 88 -8.38 -9.72 17.18
CA LYS A 88 -9.64 -9.28 17.81
C LYS A 88 -10.62 -10.44 18.02
N GLU A 89 -10.35 -11.61 17.44
CA GLU A 89 -11.19 -12.79 17.59
C GLU A 89 -10.95 -13.45 18.95
N PRO A 90 -11.99 -14.00 19.60
CA PRO A 90 -11.84 -14.68 20.87
C PRO A 90 -10.94 -15.91 20.72
N THR A 91 -9.95 -16.04 21.61
CA THR A 91 -9.04 -17.18 21.61
C THR A 91 -9.78 -18.46 21.95
N VAL A 92 -9.70 -19.46 21.07
CA VAL A 92 -10.27 -20.79 21.29
C VAL A 92 -9.19 -21.72 21.84
N GLN A 93 -9.45 -22.36 22.99
CA GLN A 93 -8.57 -23.42 23.48
C GLN A 93 -8.81 -24.70 22.69
N VAL A 94 -7.84 -25.07 21.85
CA VAL A 94 -7.88 -26.30 21.07
C VAL A 94 -7.27 -27.43 21.89
N LYS A 95 -8.09 -28.40 22.33
CA LYS A 95 -7.65 -29.56 23.11
C LYS A 95 -6.99 -30.65 22.26
N ASP A 96 -7.44 -30.79 21.01
CA ASP A 96 -6.91 -31.77 20.05
C ASP A 96 -6.77 -31.09 18.69
N PHE A 97 -5.53 -30.78 18.33
CA PHE A 97 -5.20 -30.05 17.12
C PHE A 97 -5.59 -30.82 15.85
N LYS A 98 -5.35 -32.14 15.82
CA LYS A 98 -5.65 -32.96 14.64
C LYS A 98 -7.14 -33.03 14.38
N LYS A 99 -7.94 -33.27 15.43
CA LYS A 99 -9.40 -33.32 15.33
C LYS A 99 -10.00 -31.96 14.95
N HIS A 100 -9.45 -30.88 15.52
CA HIS A 100 -9.97 -29.52 15.29
C HIS A 100 -9.73 -29.02 13.86
N PHE A 101 -8.58 -29.35 13.27
CA PHE A 101 -8.23 -28.95 11.90
C PHE A 101 -8.47 -30.05 10.85
N GLY A 102 -9.05 -31.18 11.24
CA GLY A 102 -9.38 -32.28 10.30
C GLY A 102 -8.15 -32.92 9.66
N LEU A 103 -7.01 -32.94 10.37
CA LEU A 103 -5.77 -33.53 9.89
C LEU A 103 -5.76 -35.02 10.24
N SER A 104 -5.71 -35.88 9.21
CA SER A 104 -5.54 -37.33 9.30
C SER A 104 -4.12 -37.69 9.74
#